data_AF-A0A7R8Z1R0-F1
#
_entry.id   AF-A0A7R8Z1R0-F1
#
_cell.length_a   1.000
_cell.length_b   1.000
_cell.length_c   1.000
_cell.angle_alpha   90.00
_cell.angle_beta   90.00
_cell.angle_gamma   90.00
#
_symmetry.space_group_name_H-M   'P 1'
#
loop_
_entity.id
_entity.type
_entity.pdbx_description
1 polymer ?
#
loop_
_entity_poly.entity_id
_entity_poly.type
_entity_poly.pdbx_seq_one_letter_code
_entity_poly.pdbx_strand_id
1 'polypeptide(L)'
;MWIPANNKYGVAIHNWHGDVQCGLPLDVGDSVEILEECGDWYRGTCPRRPRTVGLFPKSYIHIKDLSKTDPVVAECTQVLREWSEIWKQLFVKRENYKFISLRKVMLSLLEIRRELLGATLTQDQTLELQMTVISKIDWGNR
;
A
#
# COMPACT_ATOMS: atom_id res chain seq x y z
N MET A 1 -8.80 -24.92 -15.20
CA MET A 1 -7.33 -25.10 -15.18
C MET A 1 -6.72 -23.79 -14.70
N TRP A 2 -5.68 -23.84 -13.85
CA TRP A 2 -4.98 -22.64 -13.39
C TRP A 2 -4.13 -22.05 -14.51
N ILE A 3 -4.17 -20.74 -14.66
CA ILE A 3 -3.47 -20.00 -15.72
C ILE A 3 -2.59 -18.93 -15.05
N PRO A 4 -1.32 -18.78 -15.47
CA PRO A 4 -0.47 -17.69 -14.98
C PRO A 4 -1.10 -16.31 -15.23
N ALA A 5 -1.06 -15.45 -14.22
CA ALA A 5 -1.70 -14.14 -14.26
C ALA A 5 -0.82 -13.03 -14.87
N ASN A 6 0.45 -13.32 -15.19
CA ASN A 6 1.42 -12.38 -15.78
C ASN A 6 1.57 -11.06 -15.01
N ASN A 7 2.05 -11.12 -13.76
CA ASN A 7 2.38 -9.98 -12.91
C ASN A 7 1.22 -9.00 -12.66
N LYS A 8 0.02 -9.52 -12.42
CA LYS A 8 -1.13 -8.70 -11.98
C LYS A 8 -1.00 -8.34 -10.51
N TYR A 9 -1.29 -7.07 -10.20
CA TYR A 9 -1.40 -6.58 -8.83
C TYR A 9 -2.84 -6.20 -8.55
N GLY A 10 -3.25 -6.35 -7.30
CA GLY A 10 -4.58 -5.99 -6.87
C GLY A 10 -4.61 -5.41 -5.46
N VAL A 11 -5.75 -4.83 -5.12
CA VAL A 11 -6.07 -4.37 -3.78
C VAL A 11 -7.38 -5.01 -3.35
N ALA A 12 -7.40 -5.56 -2.13
CA ALA A 12 -8.62 -6.09 -1.54
C ALA A 12 -9.62 -4.95 -1.27
N ILE A 13 -10.84 -5.07 -1.81
CA ILE A 13 -11.94 -4.11 -1.61
C ILE A 13 -12.93 -4.56 -0.54
N HIS A 14 -12.82 -5.79 -0.06
CA HIS A 14 -13.60 -6.36 1.04
C HIS A 14 -12.72 -7.25 1.92
N ASN A 15 -13.12 -7.41 3.19
CA ASN A 15 -12.48 -8.35 4.10
C ASN A 15 -12.85 -9.79 3.71
N TRP A 16 -11.86 -10.66 3.57
CA TRP A 16 -12.02 -12.09 3.30
C TRP A 16 -11.34 -12.88 4.41
N HIS A 17 -12.08 -13.76 5.09
CA HIS A 17 -11.54 -14.48 6.26
C HIS A 17 -10.73 -15.73 5.89
N GLY A 18 -10.70 -16.12 4.61
CA GLY A 18 -9.93 -17.29 4.16
C GLY A 18 -10.61 -18.62 4.47
N ASP A 19 -11.95 -18.67 4.50
CA ASP A 19 -12.76 -19.82 4.91
C ASP A 19 -12.79 -20.98 3.89
N VAL A 20 -11.64 -21.27 3.27
CA VAL A 20 -11.44 -22.35 2.31
C VAL A 20 -10.06 -22.99 2.51
N GLN A 21 -9.87 -24.21 2.01
CA GLN A 21 -8.56 -24.83 2.01
C GLN A 21 -7.56 -23.96 1.25
N CYS A 22 -6.39 -23.71 1.86
CA CYS A 22 -5.37 -22.80 1.34
C CYS A 22 -5.86 -21.36 1.11
N GLY A 23 -6.93 -20.93 1.78
CA GLY A 23 -7.40 -19.54 1.73
C GLY A 23 -6.36 -18.58 2.30
N LEU A 24 -6.13 -17.46 1.61
CA LEU A 24 -5.33 -16.34 2.12
C LEU A 24 -6.29 -15.29 2.66
N PRO A 25 -6.40 -15.08 3.98
CA PRO A 25 -7.25 -14.03 4.52
C PRO A 25 -6.76 -12.65 4.06
N LEU A 26 -7.66 -11.73 3.76
CA LEU A 26 -7.34 -10.38 3.31
C LEU A 26 -8.18 -9.37 4.08
N ASP A 27 -7.56 -8.26 4.46
CA ASP A 27 -8.26 -7.10 4.99
C ASP A 27 -8.43 -6.06 3.87
N VAL A 28 -9.49 -5.25 3.93
CA VAL A 28 -9.70 -4.12 3.01
C VAL A 28 -8.42 -3.27 2.93
N GLY A 29 -7.95 -3.01 1.71
CA GLY A 29 -6.73 -2.26 1.45
C GLY A 29 -5.45 -3.10 1.38
N ASP A 30 -5.49 -4.40 1.69
CA ASP A 30 -4.36 -5.29 1.48
C ASP A 30 -4.00 -5.32 -0.01
N SER A 31 -2.71 -5.11 -0.29
CA SER A 31 -2.16 -5.29 -1.63
C SER A 31 -1.86 -6.77 -1.85
N VAL A 32 -2.16 -7.28 -3.04
CA VAL A 32 -1.88 -8.66 -3.44
C VAL A 32 -1.12 -8.72 -4.74
N GLU A 33 -0.15 -9.63 -4.81
CA GLU A 33 0.46 -10.06 -6.06
C GLU A 33 -0.25 -11.31 -6.53
N ILE A 34 -0.79 -11.28 -7.75
CA ILE A 34 -1.58 -12.37 -8.32
C ILE A 34 -0.64 -13.20 -9.20
N LEU A 35 -0.46 -14.45 -8.82
CA LEU A 35 0.41 -15.39 -9.51
C LEU A 35 -0.37 -16.16 -10.58
N GLU A 36 -1.56 -16.64 -10.22
CA GLU A 36 -2.38 -17.50 -11.07
C GLU A 36 -3.87 -17.19 -10.90
N GLU A 37 -4.67 -17.57 -11.89
CA GLU A 37 -6.13 -17.45 -11.85
C GLU A 37 -6.83 -18.71 -12.38
N CYS A 38 -7.96 -19.07 -11.77
CA CYS A 38 -8.81 -20.17 -12.20
C CYS A 38 -10.28 -19.89 -11.84
N GLY A 39 -11.15 -19.78 -12.84
CA GLY A 39 -12.56 -19.42 -12.62
C GLY A 39 -12.68 -18.10 -11.86
N ASP A 40 -13.39 -18.12 -10.73
CA ASP A 40 -13.63 -16.98 -9.85
C ASP A 40 -12.57 -16.80 -8.75
N TRP A 41 -11.44 -17.51 -8.84
CA TRP A 41 -10.38 -17.47 -7.85
C TRP A 41 -9.07 -16.94 -8.41
N TYR A 42 -8.37 -16.18 -7.56
CA TYR A 42 -6.97 -15.88 -7.68
C TYR A 42 -6.16 -16.72 -6.71
N ARG A 43 -4.91 -16.99 -7.08
CA ARG A 43 -3.87 -17.51 -6.21
C ARG A 43 -2.72 -16.52 -6.20
N GLY A 44 -2.29 -16.12 -5.00
CA GLY A 44 -1.33 -15.03 -4.88
C GLY A 44 -0.74 -14.88 -3.49
N THR A 45 0.05 -13.81 -3.32
CA THR A 45 0.70 -13.43 -2.06
C THR A 45 0.20 -12.07 -1.57
N CYS A 46 0.40 -11.79 -0.30
CA CYS A 46 0.17 -10.47 0.28
C CYS A 46 1.45 -10.03 1.03
N PRO A 47 1.99 -8.82 0.81
CA PRO A 47 3.21 -8.36 1.49
C PRO A 47 3.08 -8.32 3.01
N ARG A 48 1.86 -8.16 3.55
CA ARG A 48 1.59 -8.27 4.99
C ARG A 48 1.82 -9.69 5.53
N ARG A 49 1.82 -10.70 4.66
CA ARG A 49 2.07 -12.11 4.96
C ARG A 49 3.04 -12.71 3.92
N PRO A 50 4.31 -12.28 3.90
CA PRO A 50 5.25 -12.48 2.78
C PRO A 50 5.71 -13.93 2.56
N ARG A 51 5.20 -14.89 3.35
CA ARG A 51 5.55 -16.32 3.25
C ARG A 51 4.34 -17.21 2.95
N THR A 52 3.17 -16.64 2.69
CA THR A 52 1.94 -17.39 2.43
C THR A 52 1.47 -17.15 1.01
N VAL A 53 1.36 -18.23 0.23
CA VAL A 53 0.61 -18.23 -1.03
C VAL A 53 -0.74 -18.86 -0.76
N GLY A 54 -1.83 -18.21 -1.19
CA GLY A 54 -3.15 -18.78 -0.98
C GLY A 54 -4.20 -18.22 -1.92
N LEU A 55 -5.42 -18.69 -1.71
CA LEU A 55 -6.58 -18.45 -2.55
C LEU A 55 -7.42 -17.30 -2.03
N PHE A 56 -7.90 -16.46 -2.94
CA PHE A 56 -8.85 -15.41 -2.65
C PHE A 56 -9.78 -15.16 -3.85
N PRO A 57 -11.06 -14.78 -3.62
CA PRO A 57 -12.02 -14.61 -4.71
C PRO A 57 -11.68 -13.38 -5.57
N LYS A 58 -11.88 -13.47 -6.88
CA LYS A 58 -11.69 -12.34 -7.81
C LYS A 58 -12.59 -11.15 -7.46
N SER A 59 -13.81 -11.43 -7.03
CA SER A 59 -14.80 -10.40 -6.65
C SER A 59 -14.38 -9.53 -5.47
N TYR A 60 -13.37 -9.94 -4.71
CA TYR A 60 -12.84 -9.20 -3.56
C TYR A 60 -11.64 -8.32 -3.94
N ILE A 61 -11.16 -8.40 -5.18
CA ILE A 61 -9.93 -7.76 -5.62
C ILE A 61 -10.21 -6.76 -6.73
N HIS A 62 -9.77 -5.52 -6.51
CA HIS A 62 -9.65 -4.53 -7.57
C HIS A 62 -8.26 -4.61 -8.20
N ILE A 63 -8.20 -4.94 -9.49
CA ILE A 63 -6.93 -5.02 -10.23
C ILE A 63 -6.36 -3.62 -10.42
N LYS A 64 -5.08 -3.44 -10.09
CA LYS A 64 -4.37 -2.17 -10.19
C LYS A 64 -3.22 -2.28 -11.19
N ASP A 65 -3.19 -1.34 -12.13
CA ASP A 65 -2.07 -1.16 -13.05
C ASP A 65 -0.99 -0.30 -12.38
N LEU A 66 0.10 -0.95 -11.96
CA LEU A 66 1.21 -0.25 -11.30
C LEU A 66 1.98 0.66 -12.26
N SER A 67 1.96 0.40 -13.57
CA SER A 67 2.68 1.22 -14.56
C SER A 67 2.13 2.65 -14.68
N LYS A 68 0.87 2.84 -14.27
CA LYS A 68 0.19 4.15 -14.26
C LYS A 68 0.32 4.88 -12.92
N THR A 69 0.93 4.26 -11.92
CA THR A 69 1.10 4.88 -10.61
C THR A 69 2.31 5.79 -10.65
N ASP A 70 2.12 7.05 -10.30
CA ASP A 70 3.21 8.01 -10.10
C ASP A 70 4.25 7.43 -9.10
N PRO A 71 5.55 7.39 -9.45
CA PRO A 71 6.59 6.86 -8.58
C PRO A 71 6.63 7.52 -7.20
N VAL A 72 6.40 8.82 -7.11
CA VAL A 72 6.40 9.58 -5.84
C VAL A 72 5.21 9.16 -4.97
N VAL A 73 4.05 8.88 -5.59
CA VAL A 73 2.88 8.35 -4.86
C VAL A 73 3.13 6.92 -4.37
N ALA A 74 3.80 6.10 -5.17
CA ALA A 74 4.20 4.75 -4.77
C ALA A 74 5.18 4.78 -3.60
N GLU A 75 6.23 5.60 -3.70
CA GLU A 75 7.24 5.80 -2.65
C GLU A 75 6.63 6.34 -1.36
N CYS A 76 5.75 7.35 -1.44
CA CYS A 76 5.01 7.86 -0.29
C CYS A 76 4.23 6.74 0.42
N THR A 77 3.58 5.85 -0.34
CA THR A 77 2.86 4.70 0.23
C THR A 77 3.81 3.74 0.95
N GLN A 78 5.00 3.49 0.39
CA GLN A 78 6.00 2.60 0.98
C GLN A 78 6.58 3.20 2.27
N VAL A 79 7.04 4.45 2.23
CA VAL A 79 7.62 5.15 3.39
C VAL A 79 6.62 5.22 4.54
N LEU A 80 5.33 5.48 4.27
CA LEU A 80 4.30 5.47 5.30
C LEU A 80 4.15 4.10 5.99
N ARG A 81 4.33 2.99 5.27
CA ARG A 81 4.31 1.64 5.86
C ARG A 81 5.52 1.44 6.78
N GLU A 82 6.71 1.79 6.31
CA GLU A 82 7.96 1.68 7.07
C GLU A 82 7.90 2.55 8.35
N TRP A 83 7.52 3.82 8.20
CA TRP A 83 7.37 4.74 9.32
C TRP A 83 6.26 4.33 10.28
N SER A 84 5.21 3.63 9.83
CA SER A 84 4.17 3.13 10.75
C SER A 84 4.72 2.12 11.76
N GLU A 85 5.69 1.30 11.37
CA GLU A 85 6.34 0.35 12.28
C GLU A 85 7.27 1.06 13.26
N ILE A 86 8.05 2.04 12.77
CA ILE A 86 8.90 2.89 13.62
C ILE A 86 8.04 3.67 14.63
N TRP A 87 6.94 4.26 14.17
CA TRP A 87 6.01 5.05 14.99
C TRP A 87 5.43 4.24 16.14
N LYS A 88 5.00 2.99 15.89
CA LYS A 88 4.55 2.07 16.96
C LYS A 88 5.65 1.78 17.96
N GLN A 89 6.91 1.59 17.52
CA GLN A 89 8.03 1.35 18.42
C GLN A 89 8.35 2.58 19.31
N LEU A 90 8.25 3.79 18.77
CA LEU A 90 8.45 5.03 19.54
C LEU A 90 7.43 5.16 20.68
N PHE A 91 6.18 4.74 20.46
CA PHE A 91 5.15 4.69 21.51
C PHE A 91 5.56 3.73 22.64
N VAL A 92 5.96 2.51 22.30
CA VAL A 92 6.38 1.50 23.29
C VAL A 92 7.59 1.98 24.10
N LYS A 93 8.56 2.62 23.44
CA LYS A 93 9.76 3.20 24.07
C LYS A 93 9.51 4.52 24.80
N ARG A 94 8.28 5.06 24.76
CA ARG A 94 7.89 6.35 25.36
C ARG A 94 8.68 7.55 24.85
N GLU A 95 9.12 7.50 23.59
CA GLU A 95 9.83 8.57 22.89
C GLU A 95 8.84 9.64 22.39
N ASN A 96 8.17 10.32 23.32
CA ASN A 96 6.97 11.14 23.05
C ASN A 96 7.19 12.23 22.00
N TYR A 97 8.32 12.94 22.05
CA TYR A 97 8.62 14.00 21.08
C TYR A 97 8.75 13.43 19.65
N LYS A 98 9.51 12.35 19.48
CA LYS A 98 9.68 11.70 18.17
C LYS A 98 8.37 11.09 17.68
N PHE A 99 7.60 10.46 18.57
CA PHE A 99 6.29 9.89 18.25
C PHE A 99 5.31 10.95 17.70
N ILE A 100 5.21 12.10 18.36
CA ILE A 100 4.33 13.20 17.94
C ILE A 100 4.84 13.81 16.62
N SER A 101 6.14 14.07 16.51
CA SER A 101 6.73 14.66 15.32
C SER A 101 6.57 13.78 14.09
N LEU A 102 6.86 12.47 14.20
CA LEU A 102 6.69 11.52 13.10
C LEU A 102 5.22 11.41 12.68
N ARG A 103 4.28 11.37 13.62
CA ARG A 103 2.84 11.37 13.32
C ARG A 103 2.43 12.57 12.47
N LYS A 104 2.92 13.78 12.80
CA LYS A 104 2.60 15.00 12.05
C LYS A 104 3.08 14.91 10.61
N VAL A 105 4.30 14.42 10.39
CA VAL A 105 4.85 14.29 9.03
C VAL A 105 4.13 13.19 8.25
N MET A 106 3.83 12.04 8.87
CA MET A 106 3.03 10.98 8.26
C MET A 106 1.64 11.47 7.81
N LEU A 107 0.93 12.24 8.65
CA LEU A 107 -0.37 12.82 8.29
C LEU A 107 -0.26 13.83 7.14
N SER A 108 0.79 14.65 7.14
CA SER A 108 1.07 15.58 6.05
C SER A 108 1.35 14.84 4.72
N LEU A 109 2.11 13.75 4.76
CA LEU A 109 2.37 12.92 3.58
C LEU A 109 1.09 12.24 3.06
N LEU A 110 0.24 11.75 3.96
CA LEU A 110 -1.06 11.17 3.60
C LEU A 110 -1.95 12.17 2.86
N GLU A 111 -1.98 13.43 3.32
CA GLU A 111 -2.77 14.49 2.69
C GLU A 111 -2.24 14.83 1.30
N ILE A 112 -0.93 15.06 1.16
CA ILE A 112 -0.31 15.35 -0.14
C ILE A 112 -0.54 14.18 -1.12
N ARG A 113 -0.43 12.94 -0.63
CA ARG A 113 -0.71 11.75 -1.45
C ARG A 113 -2.15 11.71 -1.94
N ARG A 114 -3.12 12.12 -1.09
CA ARG A 114 -4.53 12.22 -1.46
C ARG A 114 -4.72 13.23 -2.58
N GLU A 115 -4.07 14.38 -2.47
CA GLU A 115 -4.15 15.46 -3.46
C GLU A 115 -3.54 15.06 -4.81
N LEU A 116 -2.34 14.45 -4.79
CA LEU A 116 -1.69 13.91 -6.00
C LEU A 116 -2.55 12.87 -6.73
N LEU A 117 -3.32 12.06 -5.99
CA LEU A 117 -4.26 11.08 -6.55
C LEU A 117 -5.57 11.69 -7.04
N GLY A 118 -5.89 12.94 -6.66
CA GLY A 118 -7.15 13.61 -6.97
C GLY A 118 -7.32 14.01 -8.43
N ALA A 119 -6.23 14.05 -9.21
CA ALA A 119 -6.21 14.42 -10.64
C ALA A 119 -6.83 15.80 -10.96
N THR A 120 -6.87 16.72 -10.00
CA THR A 120 -7.39 18.09 -10.15
C THR A 120 -6.29 19.15 -10.28
N LEU A 121 -5.03 18.73 -10.27
CA LEU A 121 -3.87 19.61 -10.22
C LEU A 121 -3.34 19.94 -11.62
N THR A 122 -2.76 21.13 -11.76
CA THR A 122 -1.94 21.46 -12.92
C THR A 122 -0.59 20.71 -12.85
N GLN A 123 0.15 20.71 -13.96
CA GLN A 123 1.48 20.13 -14.01
C GLN A 123 2.44 20.78 -13.00
N ASP A 124 2.43 22.11 -12.89
CA ASP A 124 3.28 22.85 -11.95
C ASP A 124 2.93 22.54 -10.50
N GLN A 125 1.63 22.48 -10.16
CA GLN A 125 1.17 22.12 -8.81
C GLN A 125 1.56 20.68 -8.46
N THR A 126 1.45 19.75 -9.42
CA THR A 126 1.85 18.36 -9.23
C THR A 126 3.34 18.26 -8.92
N LEU A 127 4.18 18.98 -9.68
CA LEU A 127 5.63 19.00 -9.48
C LEU A 127 6.00 19.59 -8.10
N GLU A 128 5.34 20.68 -7.69
CA GLU A 128 5.57 21.31 -6.38
C GLU A 128 5.23 20.35 -5.22
N LEU A 129 4.10 19.64 -5.32
CA LEU A 129 3.73 18.64 -4.32
C LEU A 129 4.68 17.45 -4.30
N GLN A 130 5.12 16.96 -5.46
CA GLN A 130 6.12 15.90 -5.54
C GLN A 130 7.44 16.30 -4.86
N MET A 131 7.93 17.51 -5.11
CA MET A 131 9.14 18.04 -4.44
C MET A 131 8.95 18.15 -2.92
N THR A 132 7.75 18.53 -2.48
CA THR A 132 7.40 18.58 -1.06
C THR A 132 7.41 17.20 -0.42
N VAL A 133 6.93 16.16 -1.12
CA VAL A 133 6.99 14.76 -0.66
C VAL A 133 8.44 14.33 -0.47
N ILE A 134 9.30 14.54 -1.48
CA ILE A 134 10.72 14.16 -1.43
C ILE A 134 11.40 14.82 -0.23
N SER A 135 11.23 16.14 -0.06
CA SER A 135 11.82 16.89 1.05
C SER A 135 11.39 16.36 2.43
N LYS A 136 10.12 15.97 2.58
CA LYS A 136 9.59 15.40 3.83
C LYS A 136 10.15 14.00 4.10
N ILE A 137 10.26 13.16 3.08
CA ILE A 137 10.84 11.82 3.18
C ILE A 137 12.32 11.94 3.59
N ASP A 138 13.09 12.81 2.93
CA ASP A 138 14.49 13.06 3.24
C ASP A 138 14.69 13.56 4.68
N TRP A 139 13.78 14.40 5.18
CA TRP A 139 13.82 14.85 6.57
C TRP A 139 13.56 13.70 7.55
N GLY A 140 12.58 12.85 7.28
CA GLY A 140 12.18 11.77 8.21
C GLY A 140 13.09 10.55 8.18
N ASN A 141 13.86 10.36 7.10
CA ASN A 141 14.86 9.29 6.99
C ASN A 141 16.22 9.63 7.60
N ARG A 142 16.42 10.87 8.06
CA ARG A 142 17.60 11.30 8.83
C ARG A 142 17.45 10.97 10.32
#